data_AF-A0A1J3DTF1-F1
#
_entry.id   AF-A0A1J3DTF1-F1
#
_cell.length_a   1.000
_cell.length_b   1.000
_cell.length_c   1.000
_cell.angle_alpha   90.00
_cell.angle_beta   90.00
_cell.angle_gamma   90.00
#
_symmetry.space_group_name_H-M   'P 1'
#
loop_
_entity.id
_entity.type
_entity.pdbx_description
1 polymer ?
#
loop_
_entity_poly.entity_id
_entity_poly.type
_entity_poly.pdbx_seq_one_letter_code
_entity_poly.pdbx_strand_id
1 'polypeptide(L)'
;RVWDATKRTGLQTFRREHDRFWILAVHPEMNLLAAGHDSGMIVFKLERERPAFALSGDSLFYTKDRFLRYYEYSTQRDSQVIPIRRP
;
A
#
# COMPACT_ATOMS: atom_id res chain seq x y z
N ARG A 1 9.98 8.14 -10.56
CA ARG A 1 10.24 8.30 -9.10
C ARG A 1 8.99 8.86 -8.46
N VAL A 2 8.72 8.50 -7.21
CA VAL A 2 7.58 8.98 -6.43
C VAL A 2 8.12 9.77 -5.24
N TRP A 3 7.59 10.98 -5.02
CA TRP A 3 8.08 11.92 -4.02
C TRP A 3 6.92 12.44 -3.17
N ASP A 4 7.18 12.63 -1.88
CA ASP A 4 6.37 13.50 -1.04
C ASP A 4 6.88 14.92 -1.21
N ALA A 5 6.12 15.76 -1.92
CA ALA A 5 6.51 17.14 -2.22
C ALA A 5 6.58 18.02 -0.97
N THR A 6 5.73 17.75 0.03
CA THR A 6 5.66 18.50 1.29
C THR A 6 6.86 18.18 2.18
N LYS A 7 7.18 16.90 2.33
CA LYS A 7 8.32 16.45 3.14
C LYS A 7 9.65 16.52 2.40
N ARG A 8 9.62 16.73 1.07
CA ARG A 8 10.79 16.69 0.18
C ARG A 8 11.58 15.38 0.28
N THR A 9 10.87 14.27 0.48
CA THR A 9 11.47 12.93 0.61
C THR A 9 11.06 12.03 -0.55
N GLY A 10 11.98 11.18 -1.00
CA GLY A 10 11.68 10.13 -1.97
C GLY A 10 10.93 8.99 -1.31
N LEU A 11 9.79 8.60 -1.86
CA LEU A 11 8.98 7.49 -1.35
C LEU A 11 9.38 6.18 -2.02
N GLN A 12 9.45 6.17 -3.35
CA GLN A 12 9.75 4.97 -4.11
C GLN A 12 10.42 5.29 -5.46
N THR A 13 11.29 4.40 -5.91
CA THR A 13 11.89 4.47 -7.25
C THR A 13 11.67 3.15 -7.99
N PHE A 14 10.90 3.22 -9.08
CA PHE A 14 10.78 2.14 -10.05
C PHE A 14 11.89 2.31 -11.10
N ARG A 15 12.68 1.27 -11.34
CA ARG A 15 13.76 1.27 -12.34
C ARG A 15 13.57 0.09 -13.30
N ARG A 16 13.83 0.36 -14.57
CA ARG A 16 14.18 -0.64 -15.58
C ARG A 16 15.40 -0.12 -16.31
N GLU A 17 16.49 -0.89 -16.30
CA GLU A 17 17.80 -0.40 -16.72
C GLU A 17 17.89 -0.08 -18.22
N HIS A 18 17.10 -0.77 -19.03
CA HIS A 18 17.15 -0.67 -20.49
C HIS A 18 15.91 0.01 -21.09
N ASP A 19 14.99 0.48 -20.25
CA ASP A 19 13.72 1.07 -20.69
C ASP A 19 13.59 2.51 -20.17
N ARG A 20 13.42 3.47 -21.06
CA ARG A 20 13.03 4.83 -20.70
C ARG A 20 11.52 4.92 -20.56
N PHE A 21 11.06 5.53 -19.47
CA PHE A 21 9.65 5.88 -19.29
C PHE A 21 9.38 7.25 -19.93
N TRP A 22 8.32 7.36 -20.71
CA TRP A 22 8.01 8.59 -21.47
C TRP A 22 6.55 9.05 -21.34
N ILE A 23 5.66 8.25 -20.74
CA ILE A 23 4.28 8.64 -20.46
C ILE A 23 3.81 8.09 -19.13
N LEU A 24 2.94 8.84 -18.46
CA LEU A 24 2.26 8.46 -17.23
C LEU A 24 0.77 8.78 -17.35
N ALA A 25 -0.08 7.86 -16.88
CA ALA A 25 -1.51 8.06 -16.74
C ALA A 25 -1.95 7.64 -15.33
N VAL A 26 -2.94 8.35 -14.79
CA VAL A 26 -3.55 8.09 -13.49
C VAL A 26 -5.01 7.72 -13.73
N HIS A 27 -5.46 6.63 -13.11
CA HIS A 27 -6.88 6.28 -13.15
C HIS A 27 -7.68 7.31 -12.31
N PRO A 28 -8.84 7.80 -12.79
CA PRO A 28 -9.57 8.90 -12.14
C PRO A 28 -10.09 8.57 -10.73
N GLU A 29 -10.45 7.31 -10.48
CA GLU A 29 -11.07 6.89 -9.20
C GLU A 29 -10.22 5.91 -8.37
N MET A 30 -9.67 4.87 -9.00
CA MET A 30 -8.82 3.86 -8.35
C MET A 30 -7.37 4.34 -8.13
N ASN A 31 -6.69 3.79 -7.12
CA ASN A 31 -5.24 3.99 -6.89
C ASN A 31 -4.39 3.19 -7.89
N LEU A 32 -4.55 3.47 -9.18
CA LEU A 32 -3.85 2.82 -10.27
C LEU A 32 -3.12 3.86 -11.12
N LEU A 33 -1.84 3.61 -11.38
CA LEU A 33 -1.01 4.38 -12.29
C LEU A 33 -0.49 3.46 -13.39
N ALA A 34 -0.47 3.97 -14.62
CA ALA A 34 0.13 3.30 -15.76
C ALA A 34 1.33 4.12 -16.25
N ALA A 35 2.48 3.49 -16.43
CA ALA A 35 3.67 4.11 -17.02
C ALA A 35 4.08 3.36 -18.29
N GLY A 36 4.12 4.08 -19.41
CA GLY A 36 4.60 3.55 -20.69
C GLY A 36 6.12 3.74 -20.81
N HIS A 37 6.78 2.73 -21.39
CA HIS A 37 8.22 2.70 -21.60
C HIS A 37 8.58 2.05 -22.94
N ASP A 38 9.86 2.12 -23.34
CA ASP A 38 10.33 1.67 -24.68
C ASP A 38 9.82 0.26 -25.06
N SER A 39 9.89 -0.71 -24.14
CA SER A 39 9.42 -2.10 -24.39
C SER A 39 7.97 -2.41 -24.00
N GLY A 40 7.14 -1.45 -23.60
CA GLY A 40 5.74 -1.72 -23.21
C GLY A 40 5.16 -0.78 -22.15
N MET A 41 4.40 -1.33 -21.20
CA MET A 41 3.84 -0.57 -20.08
C MET A 41 3.84 -1.37 -18.77
N ILE A 42 3.80 -0.64 -17.65
CA ILE A 42 3.57 -1.18 -16.31
C ILE A 42 2.38 -0.48 -15.66
N VAL A 43 1.52 -1.25 -14.98
CA VAL A 43 0.43 -0.73 -14.14
C VAL A 43 0.73 -1.07 -12.68
N PHE A 44 0.68 -0.08 -11.79
CA PHE A 44 1.06 -0.24 -10.39
C PHE A 44 0.21 0.64 -9.45
N LYS A 45 0.23 0.30 -8.16
CA LYS A 45 -0.36 1.09 -7.07
C LYS A 45 0.75 1.69 -6.22
N LEU A 46 0.57 2.91 -5.72
CA LEU A 46 1.54 3.53 -4.80
C LEU A 46 1.41 3.02 -3.38
N GLU A 47 0.20 2.66 -2.98
CA GLU A 47 -0.12 2.25 -1.62
C GLU A 47 -0.91 0.95 -1.63
N ARG A 48 -0.71 0.14 -0.59
CA ARG A 48 -1.44 -1.11 -0.43
C ARG A 48 -2.87 -0.81 0.01
N GLU A 49 -3.84 -1.12 -0.84
CA GLU A 49 -5.27 -0.93 -0.51
C GLU A 49 -5.82 -1.96 0.49
N ARG A 50 -5.24 -3.16 0.55
CA ARG A 50 -5.65 -4.20 1.49
C ARG A 50 -4.90 -4.04 2.81
N PRO A 51 -5.57 -3.70 3.92
CA PRO A 51 -4.94 -3.68 5.24
C PRO A 51 -4.18 -4.98 5.49
N ALA A 52 -3.04 -4.89 6.16
CA ALA A 52 -2.36 -6.11 6.61
C ALA A 52 -3.25 -6.81 7.63
N PHE A 53 -3.46 -8.11 7.43
CA PHE A 53 -4.24 -8.96 8.33
C PHE A 53 -3.70 -10.40 8.34
N ALA A 54 -4.04 -11.14 9.39
CA ALA A 54 -3.80 -12.57 9.53
C ALA A 54 -4.98 -13.21 10.27
N LEU A 55 -5.34 -14.42 9.87
CA LEU A 55 -6.35 -15.23 10.57
C LEU A 55 -5.63 -16.26 11.46
N SER A 56 -6.16 -16.48 12.65
CA SER A 56 -5.71 -17.53 13.57
C SER A 56 -6.94 -18.11 14.28
N GLY A 57 -7.34 -19.32 13.90
CA GLY A 57 -8.57 -19.93 14.39
C GLY A 57 -9.79 -19.03 14.13
N ASP A 58 -10.57 -18.77 15.18
CA ASP A 58 -11.76 -17.91 15.17
C ASP A 58 -11.42 -16.42 15.43
N SER A 59 -10.23 -15.99 15.02
CA SER A 59 -9.77 -14.64 15.28
C SER A 59 -9.05 -14.00 14.09
N LEU A 60 -9.24 -12.69 13.95
CA LEU A 60 -8.64 -11.84 12.95
C LEU A 60 -7.72 -10.81 13.61
N PHE A 61 -6.44 -10.85 13.22
CA PHE A 61 -5.49 -9.79 13.51
C PHE A 61 -5.45 -8.84 12.33
N TYR A 62 -5.66 -7.55 12.52
CA TYR A 62 -5.65 -6.57 11.42
C TYR A 62 -5.09 -5.22 11.83
N THR A 63 -4.67 -4.43 10.85
CA THR A 63 -4.11 -3.09 11.06
C THR A 63 -5.15 -2.01 10.83
N LYS A 64 -5.34 -1.11 11.82
CA LYS A 64 -6.24 0.05 11.73
C LYS A 64 -5.79 1.18 12.65
N ASP A 65 -5.84 2.41 12.16
CA ASP A 65 -5.53 3.64 12.93
C ASP A 65 -4.18 3.61 13.67
N ARG A 66 -3.16 2.94 13.09
CA ARG A 66 -1.84 2.68 13.67
C ARG A 66 -1.83 1.72 14.86
N PHE A 67 -2.82 0.85 14.97
CA PHE A 67 -2.83 -0.24 15.95
C PHE A 67 -2.94 -1.58 15.22
N LEU A 68 -2.26 -2.59 15.78
CA LEU A 68 -2.66 -3.97 15.58
C LEU A 68 -3.91 -4.18 16.43
N ARG A 69 -4.97 -4.66 15.79
CA ARG A 69 -6.25 -4.98 16.42
C ARG A 69 -6.50 -6.47 16.34
N TYR A 70 -7.19 -6.98 17.35
CA TYR A 70 -7.66 -8.35 17.45
C TYR A 70 -9.17 -8.34 17.44
N TYR A 71 -9.75 -9.12 16.54
CA TYR A 71 -11.18 -9.32 16.41
C TYR A 71 -11.49 -10.80 16.62
N GLU A 72 -12.35 -11.10 17.59
CA GLU A 72 -12.82 -12.45 17.87
C GLU A 72 -14.21 -12.62 17.25
N TYR A 73 -14.37 -13.58 16.33
CA TYR A 73 -15.60 -13.71 15.56
C TYR A 73 -16.78 -14.20 16.41
N SER A 74 -16.56 -15.20 17.27
CA SER A 74 -17.57 -15.77 18.17
C SER A 74 -18.20 -14.74 19.10
N THR A 75 -17.40 -13.81 19.66
CA THR A 75 -17.89 -12.79 20.59
C THR A 75 -18.15 -11.43 19.92
N GLN A 76 -17.77 -11.28 18.65
CA GLN A 76 -17.77 -10.00 17.91
C GLN A 76 -16.98 -8.89 18.62
N ARG A 77 -16.00 -9.27 19.46
CA ARG A 77 -15.23 -8.32 20.24
C ARG A 77 -14.04 -7.82 19.43
N ASP A 78 -13.89 -6.50 19.39
CA ASP A 78 -12.73 -5.80 18.81
C ASP A 78 -11.88 -5.16 19.92
N SER A 79 -10.59 -5.50 19.98
CA SER A 79 -9.65 -4.93 20.94
C SER A 79 -8.36 -4.43 20.27
N GLN A 80 -7.78 -3.37 20.85
CA GLN A 80 -6.43 -2.92 20.48
C GLN A 80 -5.40 -3.81 21.17
N VAL A 81 -4.42 -4.30 20.42
CA VAL A 81 -3.36 -5.18 20.93
C VAL A 81 -2.11 -4.35 21.21
N ILE A 82 -1.54 -3.73 20.16
CA ILE A 82 -0.33 -2.91 20.27
C ILE A 82 -0.34 -1.74 19.27
N PRO A 83 0.27 -0.59 19.61
CA PRO A 83 0.52 0.47 18.65
C PRO A 83 1.61 0.07 17.64
N ILE A 84 1.39 0.39 16.37
CA ILE A 84 2.34 0.21 15.27
C ILE A 84 3.14 1.50 15.13
N ARG A 85 4.45 1.41 15.35
CA ARG A 85 5.38 2.51 15.06
C ARG A 85 5.77 2.46 13.59
N ARG A 86 5.82 3.62 12.93
CA ARG A 86 6.44 3.71 11.61
C ARG A 86 7.96 3.56 11.80
N PRO A 87 8.66 2.78 10.96
CA PRO A 87 10.12 2.83 10.89
C PRO A 87 10.59 4.23 10.46
#